data_AF-U2QCA4-F1
#
_entry.id   AF-U2QCA4-F1
#
_cell.length_a   1.000
_cell.length_b   1.000
_cell.length_c   1.000
_cell.angle_alpha   90.00
_cell.angle_beta   90.00
_cell.angle_gamma   90.00
#
_symmetry.space_group_name_H-M   'P 1'
#
loop_
_entity.id
_entity.type
_entity.pdbx_description
1 polymer ?
#
loop_
_entity_poly.entity_id
_entity_poly.type
_entity_poly.pdbx_seq_one_letter_code
_entity_poly.pdbx_strand_id
1 'polypeptide(L)'
;MLALEFSTPRAGEVEKLFANNFLDTKIILGYGCINPRNERVETPEEIVSAVEKVLQYLPPENIWLNPDCGFATFSKRPLNPYPIIEEKLRNMVKAAEILREKYCK
;
A
#
# COMPACT_ATOMS: atom_id res chain seq x y z
N MET A 1 4.04 14.04 -3.16
CA MET A 1 3.65 12.64 -2.93
C MET A 1 4.81 11.92 -2.27
N LEU A 2 4.55 11.15 -1.20
CA LEU A 2 5.55 10.31 -0.54
C LEU A 2 5.10 8.84 -0.67
N ALA A 3 5.90 7.99 -1.30
CA ALA A 3 5.64 6.55 -1.34
C ALA A 3 6.46 5.87 -0.23
N LEU A 4 5.78 5.26 0.74
CA LEU A 4 6.40 4.70 1.94
C LEU A 4 6.06 3.21 2.05
N GLU A 5 7.03 2.42 2.54
CA GLU A 5 6.85 0.98 2.81
C GLU A 5 6.03 0.78 4.09
N PHE A 6 4.99 -0.06 4.08
CA PHE A 6 4.20 -0.41 5.27
C PHE A 6 3.86 -1.91 5.37
N SER A 7 4.23 -2.72 4.38
CA SER A 7 3.88 -4.15 4.36
C SER A 7 4.72 -5.01 5.33
N THR A 8 5.66 -4.41 6.06
CA THR A 8 6.55 -5.12 7.00
C THR A 8 6.49 -4.55 8.41
N PRO A 9 6.63 -5.37 9.47
CA PRO A 9 6.64 -4.88 10.86
C PRO A 9 7.73 -3.83 11.14
N ARG A 10 8.82 -3.85 10.37
CA ARG A 10 9.95 -2.91 10.52
C ARG A 10 9.58 -1.48 10.10
N ALA A 11 8.60 -1.31 9.22
CA ALA A 11 8.16 0.00 8.74
C ALA A 11 7.55 0.88 9.85
N GLY A 12 7.11 0.26 10.94
CA GLY A 12 6.37 0.94 11.98
C GLY A 12 4.89 1.13 11.61
N GLU A 13 4.21 1.91 12.43
CA GLU A 13 2.76 2.08 12.38
C GLU A 13 2.40 3.41 11.70
N VAL A 14 1.31 3.43 10.95
CA VAL A 14 0.87 4.63 10.22
C VAL A 14 0.54 5.78 11.18
N GLU A 15 0.03 5.48 12.37
CA GLU A 15 -0.30 6.48 13.38
C GLU A 15 0.92 7.33 13.77
N LYS A 16 2.12 6.73 13.80
CA LYS A 16 3.37 7.44 14.13
C LYS A 16 3.79 8.42 13.05
N LEU A 17 3.39 8.19 11.80
CA LEU A 17 3.64 9.14 10.71
C LEU A 17 2.89 10.46 10.94
N PHE A 18 1.72 10.43 11.57
CA PHE A 18 0.85 11.59 11.76
C PHE A 18 0.85 12.16 13.19
N ALA A 19 1.52 11.50 14.14
CA ALA A 19 1.42 11.83 15.56
C ALA A 19 1.86 13.26 15.95
N ASN A 20 2.77 13.92 15.21
CA ASN A 20 3.37 15.21 15.62
C ASN A 20 3.77 16.11 14.44
N ASN A 21 3.00 16.15 13.36
CA ASN A 21 3.35 16.99 12.21
C ASN A 21 2.14 17.48 11.42
N PHE A 22 2.42 18.33 10.43
CA PHE A 22 1.44 18.88 9.48
C PHE A 22 1.39 18.07 8.18
N LEU A 23 1.79 16.79 8.19
CA LEU A 23 1.89 16.02 6.94
C LEU A 23 0.51 15.69 6.37
N ASP A 24 -0.47 15.46 7.23
CA ASP A 24 -1.90 15.26 6.91
C ASP A 24 -2.46 16.32 5.94
N THR A 25 -1.96 17.56 6.02
CA THR A 25 -2.39 18.69 5.17
C THR A 25 -1.48 18.95 3.97
N LYS A 26 -0.35 18.24 3.84
CA LYS A 26 0.71 18.58 2.89
C LYS A 26 1.07 17.47 1.92
N ILE A 27 0.60 16.24 2.15
CA ILE A 27 1.05 15.09 1.37
C ILE A 27 -0.10 14.33 0.71
N ILE A 28 0.27 13.72 -0.41
CA ILE A 28 -0.37 12.52 -0.92
C ILE A 28 0.52 11.35 -0.47
N LEU A 29 -0.06 10.36 0.18
CA LEU A 29 0.62 9.15 0.64
C LEU A 29 0.44 8.02 -0.37
N GLY A 30 1.55 7.53 -0.92
CA GLY A 30 1.63 6.20 -1.50
C GLY A 30 1.85 5.18 -0.37
N TYR A 31 0.81 4.41 -0.08
CA TYR A 31 0.80 3.40 0.95
C TYR A 31 1.31 2.06 0.38
N GLY A 32 2.52 1.69 0.78
CA GLY A 32 3.16 0.40 0.51
C GLY A 32 2.43 -0.75 1.17
N CYS A 33 1.47 -1.36 0.47
CA CYS A 33 0.61 -2.41 1.02
C CYS A 33 0.99 -3.82 0.62
N ILE A 34 1.97 -3.98 -0.28
CA ILE A 34 2.40 -5.28 -0.79
C ILE A 34 3.88 -5.48 -0.52
N ASN A 35 4.21 -6.65 0.03
CA ASN A 35 5.59 -7.04 0.21
C ASN A 35 6.13 -7.74 -1.05
N PRO A 36 7.06 -7.12 -1.81
CA PRO A 36 7.62 -7.73 -3.01
C PRO A 36 8.72 -8.76 -2.69
N ARG A 37 9.16 -8.89 -1.43
CA ARG A 37 10.31 -9.74 -1.02
C ARG A 37 9.90 -11.16 -0.61
N ASN A 38 8.61 -11.45 -0.50
CA ASN A 38 8.10 -12.77 -0.16
C ASN A 38 7.01 -13.22 -1.14
N GLU A 39 6.75 -14.53 -1.15
CA GLU A 39 5.79 -15.19 -2.03
C GLU A 39 4.34 -15.11 -1.53
N ARG A 40 4.12 -14.69 -0.27
CA ARG A 40 2.78 -14.59 0.31
C ARG A 40 1.98 -13.52 -0.41
N VAL A 41 0.86 -13.87 -1.01
CA VAL A 41 -0.04 -12.92 -1.66
C VAL A 41 -0.98 -12.29 -0.62
N GLU A 42 -0.96 -10.96 -0.53
CA GLU A 42 -1.90 -10.18 0.29
C GLU A 42 -3.32 -10.28 -0.29
N THR A 43 -4.33 -10.49 0.55
CA THR A 43 -5.72 -10.49 0.07
C THR A 43 -6.25 -9.06 -0.10
N PRO A 44 -7.27 -8.83 -0.93
CA PRO A 44 -7.89 -7.52 -1.05
C PRO A 44 -8.38 -6.97 0.29
N GLU A 45 -8.94 -7.83 1.15
CA GLU A 45 -9.49 -7.45 2.46
C GLU A 45 -8.40 -7.00 3.44
N GLU A 46 -7.24 -7.64 3.40
CA GLU A 46 -6.08 -7.22 4.21
C GLU A 46 -5.61 -5.83 3.82
N ILE A 47 -5.53 -5.56 2.50
CA ILE A 47 -5.15 -4.26 1.97
C ILE A 47 -6.20 -3.20 2.34
N VAL A 48 -7.49 -3.50 2.17
CA VAL A 48 -8.58 -2.60 2.55
C VAL A 48 -8.51 -2.26 4.03
N SER A 49 -8.39 -3.26 4.91
CA SER A 49 -8.31 -3.04 6.37
C SER A 49 -7.10 -2.20 6.77
N ALA A 50 -5.96 -2.38 6.10
CA ALA A 50 -4.77 -1.56 6.32
C ALA A 50 -4.99 -0.09 5.91
N VAL A 51 -5.64 0.14 4.78
CA VAL A 51 -5.92 1.49 4.25
C VAL A 51 -7.01 2.20 5.05
N GLU A 52 -8.00 1.47 5.58
CA GLU A 52 -9.02 2.03 6.46
C GLU A 52 -8.44 2.66 7.74
N LYS A 53 -7.25 2.21 8.19
CA LYS A 53 -6.50 2.89 9.26
C LYS A 53 -5.91 4.22 8.80
N VAL A 54 -5.41 4.28 7.57
CA VAL A 54 -4.83 5.51 6.99
C VAL A 54 -5.92 6.56 6.73
N LEU A 55 -7.13 6.13 6.37
CA LEU A 55 -8.31 7.01 6.18
C LEU A 55 -8.71 7.80 7.43
N GLN A 56 -8.24 7.42 8.62
CA GLN A 56 -8.43 8.20 9.84
C GLN A 56 -7.60 9.50 9.85
N TYR A 57 -6.58 9.60 8.99
CA TYR A 57 -5.62 10.69 8.95
C TYR A 57 -5.62 11.49 7.65
N LEU A 58 -5.91 10.84 6.52
CA LEU A 58 -5.92 11.45 5.20
C LEU A 58 -7.26 11.26 4.50
N PRO A 59 -7.73 12.25 3.74
CA PRO A 59 -8.89 12.07 2.89
C PRO A 59 -8.54 11.08 1.76
N PRO A 60 -9.53 10.35 1.22
CA PRO A 60 -9.29 9.25 0.30
C PRO A 60 -8.57 9.66 -1.00
N GLU A 61 -8.79 10.89 -1.49
CA GLU A 61 -8.10 11.45 -2.65
C GLU A 61 -6.58 11.61 -2.46
N ASN A 62 -6.11 11.64 -1.22
CA ASN A 62 -4.70 11.76 -0.86
C ASN A 62 -4.04 10.41 -0.57
N ILE A 63 -4.71 9.27 -0.79
CA ILE A 63 -4.18 7.93 -0.56
C ILE A 63 -4.05 7.18 -1.88
N TRP A 64 -2.84 6.72 -2.17
CA TRP A 64 -2.51 5.89 -3.33
C TRP A 64 -2.01 4.53 -2.84
N LEU A 65 -2.30 3.46 -3.58
CA LEU A 65 -1.78 2.13 -3.26
C LEU A 65 -0.58 1.81 -4.13
N ASN A 66 0.48 1.28 -3.52
CA ASN A 66 1.65 0.79 -4.22
C ASN A 66 2.25 -0.42 -3.47
N PRO A 67 3.09 -1.23 -4.14
CA PRO A 67 3.98 -2.15 -3.45
C PRO A 67 5.05 -1.39 -2.67
N ASP A 68 5.59 -1.99 -1.61
CA ASP A 68 6.71 -1.42 -0.83
C ASP A 68 7.90 -1.07 -1.74
N CYS A 69 8.23 -1.95 -2.68
CA CYS A 69 9.32 -1.75 -3.62
C CYS A 69 9.03 -2.43 -4.97
N GLY A 70 9.89 -2.20 -5.97
CA GLY A 70 9.79 -2.85 -7.27
C GLY A 70 10.07 -4.36 -7.21
N PHE A 71 9.30 -5.13 -7.98
CA PHE A 71 9.47 -6.58 -8.08
C PHE A 71 10.71 -7.03 -8.86
N ALA A 72 11.32 -6.14 -9.65
CA ALA A 72 12.44 -6.43 -10.56
C ALA A 72 13.70 -5.63 -10.20
N THR A 73 14.07 -5.61 -8.92
CA THR A 73 15.29 -4.95 -8.42
C THR A 73 16.57 -5.48 -9.07
N PHE A 74 16.56 -6.72 -9.55
CA PHE A 74 17.59 -7.27 -10.43
C PHE A 74 16.96 -7.53 -11.80
N SER A 75 17.45 -6.88 -12.86
CA SER A 75 16.84 -6.88 -14.20
C SER A 75 16.60 -8.27 -14.81
N LYS A 76 17.31 -9.30 -14.31
CA LYS A 76 17.17 -10.70 -14.76
C LYS A 76 16.66 -11.66 -13.68
N ARG A 77 16.37 -11.17 -12.48
CA ARG A 77 15.94 -11.99 -11.33
C ARG A 77 14.90 -11.21 -10.53
N PRO A 78 13.61 -11.29 -10.92
CA PRO A 78 12.57 -10.71 -10.09
C PRO A 78 12.57 -11.38 -8.71
N LEU A 79 12.16 -10.63 -7.70
CA LEU A 79 12.09 -11.12 -6.32
C LEU A 79 11.05 -12.24 -6.14
N ASN A 80 10.10 -12.32 -7.07
CA ASN A 80 9.04 -13.31 -7.11
C ASN A 80 8.82 -13.82 -8.55
N PRO A 81 8.31 -15.04 -8.72
CA PRO A 81 7.77 -15.52 -9.99
C PRO A 81 6.65 -14.60 -10.53
N TYR A 82 6.57 -14.45 -11.86
CA TYR A 82 5.56 -13.61 -12.50
C TYR A 82 4.11 -13.91 -12.10
N PRO A 83 3.66 -15.17 -11.94
CA PRO A 83 2.29 -15.45 -11.51
C PRO A 83 1.96 -14.86 -10.14
N ILE A 84 2.91 -14.91 -9.18
CA ILE A 84 2.74 -14.35 -7.84
C ILE A 84 2.70 -12.82 -7.90
N ILE A 85 3.56 -12.20 -8.74
CA ILE A 85 3.55 -10.76 -8.95
C ILE A 85 2.21 -10.30 -9.52
N GLU A 86 1.69 -11.01 -10.52
CA GLU A 86 0.41 -10.68 -11.15
C GLU A 86 -0.73 -10.79 -10.15
N GLU A 87 -0.76 -11.85 -9.33
CA GLU A 87 -1.79 -12.05 -8.32
C GLU A 87 -1.78 -10.96 -7.24
N LYS A 88 -0.59 -10.59 -6.74
CA LYS A 88 -0.40 -9.46 -5.82
C LYS A 88 -0.97 -8.16 -6.39
N LEU A 89 -0.60 -7.83 -7.64
CA LEU A 89 -1.09 -6.62 -8.30
C LEU A 89 -2.60 -6.65 -8.53
N ARG A 90 -3.14 -7.82 -8.93
CA ARG A 90 -4.59 -8.01 -9.10
C ARG A 90 -5.36 -7.77 -7.81
N ASN A 91 -4.85 -8.26 -6.67
CA ASN A 91 -5.47 -8.03 -5.37
C ASN A 91 -5.37 -6.57 -4.94
N MET A 92 -4.25 -5.88 -5.24
CA MET A 92 -4.12 -4.44 -5.01
C MET A 92 -5.18 -3.63 -5.75
N VAL A 93 -5.42 -3.95 -7.03
CA VAL A 93 -6.40 -3.27 -7.86
C VAL A 93 -7.81 -3.51 -7.33
N LYS A 94 -8.16 -4.75 -6.98
CA LYS A 94 -9.45 -5.07 -6.35
C LYS A 94 -9.67 -4.29 -5.05
N ALA A 95 -8.65 -4.20 -4.20
CA ALA A 95 -8.72 -3.41 -2.98
C ALA A 95 -8.96 -1.93 -3.27
N ALA A 96 -8.27 -1.37 -4.28
CA ALA A 96 -8.48 0.01 -4.70
C ALA A 96 -9.92 0.27 -5.20
N GLU A 97 -10.49 -0.66 -5.96
CA GLU A 97 -11.89 -0.58 -6.43
C GLU A 97 -12.88 -0.57 -5.26
N ILE A 98 -12.71 -1.48 -4.29
CA ILE A 98 -13.53 -1.55 -3.08
C ILE A 98 -13.45 -0.24 -2.28
N LEU A 99 -12.25 0.29 -2.08
CA LEU A 99 -12.05 1.53 -1.33
C LEU A 99 -12.70 2.72 -2.04
N ARG A 100 -12.56 2.83 -3.35
CA ARG A 100 -13.19 3.90 -4.13
C ARG A 100 -14.72 3.84 -4.05
N GLU A 101 -15.30 2.65 -4.15
CA GLU A 101 -16.74 2.48 -4.05
C GLU A 101 -17.28 2.89 -2.67
N LYS A 102 -16.52 2.61 -1.60
CA LYS A 102 -16.88 2.96 -0.23
C LYS A 102 -16.70 4.44 0.11
N TYR A 103 -15.63 5.08 -0.36
CA TYR A 103 -15.15 6.35 0.19
C TYR A 103 -15.01 7.50 -0.81
N CYS A 104 -15.07 7.26 -2.13
CA CYS A 104 -14.83 8.28 -3.16
C CYS A 104 -16.07 8.63 -4.00
N LYS A 105 -17.28 8.40 -3.48
CA LYS A 105 -18.54 8.73 -4.17
C LYS A 105 -18.89 10.21 -4.08
#